data_AF-A0A947CD20-F1
#
_entry.id   AF-A0A947CD20-F1
#
_cell.length_a   1.000
_cell.length_b   1.000
_cell.length_c   1.000
_cell.angle_alpha   90.00
_cell.angle_beta   90.00
_cell.angle_gamma   90.00
#
_symmetry.space_group_name_H-M   'P 1'
#
loop_
_entity.id
_entity.type
_entity.pdbx_description
1 polymer ?
#
loop_
_entity_poly.entity_id
_entity_poly.type
_entity_poly.pdbx_seq_one_letter_code
_entity_poly.pdbx_strand_id
1 'polypeptide(L)'
;VDDDLAVKGFSKADPYAADVLIAYHTGTQDQQQYDTYGYGAGGWWGGYWGGGMTTTTVRTYTEGTLILDFIDREKNELVWRGSASKTIDEMDSPEQRVRTVEAAVTKLLKDFPPG
;
A
#
# COMPACT_ATOMS: atom_id res chain seq x y z
N VAL A 1 -13.57 -1.42 -8.58
CA VAL A 1 -14.00 -2.61 -7.80
C VAL A 1 -15.12 -3.33 -8.53
N ASP A 2 -16.35 -2.81 -8.55
CA ASP A 2 -17.51 -3.49 -9.19
C ASP A 2 -17.23 -3.84 -10.66
N ASP A 3 -16.71 -2.88 -11.44
CA ASP A 3 -16.36 -3.09 -12.85
C ASP A 3 -15.26 -4.15 -13.04
N ASP A 4 -14.22 -4.13 -12.19
CA ASP A 4 -13.13 -5.10 -12.24
C ASP A 4 -13.61 -6.53 -11.94
N LEU A 5 -14.61 -6.65 -11.05
CA LEU A 5 -15.21 -7.93 -10.67
C LEU A 5 -16.22 -8.42 -11.70
N ALA A 6 -16.95 -7.52 -12.35
CA ALA A 6 -17.83 -7.84 -13.47
C ALA A 6 -17.06 -8.50 -14.62
N VAL A 7 -15.86 -8.00 -14.93
CA VAL A 7 -14.95 -8.61 -15.92
C VAL A 7 -14.53 -10.03 -15.54
N LYS A 8 -14.52 -10.36 -14.24
CA LYS A 8 -14.19 -11.68 -13.69
C LYS A 8 -15.41 -12.59 -13.51
N GLY A 9 -16.59 -12.18 -13.99
CA GLY A 9 -17.81 -12.97 -13.95
C GLY A 9 -18.63 -12.83 -12.67
N PHE A 10 -18.27 -11.91 -11.77
CA PHE A 10 -19.08 -11.60 -10.60
C PHE A 10 -20.15 -10.57 -10.95
N SER A 11 -21.34 -10.70 -10.34
CA SER A 11 -22.40 -9.71 -10.46
C SER A 11 -22.75 -9.15 -9.09
N LYS A 12 -22.99 -7.84 -9.03
CA LYS A 12 -23.48 -7.20 -7.80
C LYS A 12 -24.84 -7.78 -7.43
N ALA A 13 -24.96 -8.22 -6.19
CA ALA A 13 -26.18 -8.76 -5.62
C ALA A 13 -26.54 -8.04 -4.33
N ASP A 14 -27.79 -8.20 -3.90
CA ASP A 14 -28.20 -7.79 -2.56
C ASP A 14 -27.36 -8.54 -1.51
N PRO A 15 -26.89 -7.88 -0.42
CA PRO A 15 -26.04 -8.52 0.58
C PRO A 15 -26.62 -9.79 1.21
N TYR A 16 -27.95 -9.91 1.29
CA TYR A 16 -28.61 -11.10 1.84
C TYR A 16 -28.69 -12.26 0.84
N ALA A 17 -28.50 -11.98 -0.45
CA ALA A 17 -28.54 -12.96 -1.54
C ALA A 17 -27.17 -13.23 -2.18
N ALA A 18 -26.13 -12.49 -1.80
CA ALA A 18 -24.78 -12.61 -2.36
C ALA A 18 -24.07 -13.89 -1.89
N ASP A 19 -23.29 -14.52 -2.76
CA ASP A 19 -22.43 -15.66 -2.39
C ASP A 19 -21.20 -15.20 -1.60
N VAL A 20 -20.66 -14.03 -1.97
CA VAL A 20 -19.47 -13.43 -1.36
C VAL A 20 -19.74 -11.96 -1.01
N LEU A 21 -19.38 -11.56 0.20
CA LEU A 21 -19.38 -10.18 0.67
C LEU A 21 -17.99 -9.57 0.48
N ILE A 22 -17.95 -8.28 0.14
CA ILE A 22 -16.70 -7.54 -0.01
C ILE A 22 -16.64 -6.45 1.05
N ALA A 23 -15.64 -6.50 1.91
CA ALA A 23 -15.34 -5.46 2.87
C ALA A 23 -14.09 -4.68 2.46
N TYR A 24 -14.12 -3.36 2.61
CA TYR A 24 -12.98 -2.49 2.34
C TYR A 24 -12.51 -1.82 3.63
N HIS A 25 -11.19 -1.80 3.83
CA HIS A 25 -10.57 -1.11 4.95
C HIS A 25 -9.48 -0.17 4.44
N THR A 26 -9.48 1.05 4.92
CA THR A 26 -8.45 2.06 4.59
C THR A 26 -7.78 2.55 5.86
N GLY A 27 -6.47 2.71 5.83
CA GLY A 27 -5.70 3.29 6.93
C GLY A 27 -4.55 4.14 6.42
N THR A 28 -4.10 5.08 7.25
CA THR A 28 -2.90 5.90 6.98
C THR A 28 -1.96 5.81 8.16
N GLN A 29 -0.66 5.69 7.90
CA GLN A 29 0.37 5.64 8.93
C GLN A 29 1.55 6.51 8.53
N ASP A 30 2.00 7.40 9.42
CA ASP A 30 3.21 8.17 9.21
C ASP A 30 4.45 7.31 9.47
N GLN A 31 5.37 7.31 8.51
CA GLN A 31 6.63 6.58 8.54
C GLN A 31 7.80 7.57 8.55
N GLN A 32 8.87 7.22 9.27
CA GLN A 32 10.13 7.96 9.26
C GLN A 32 11.20 7.13 8.55
N GLN A 33 11.78 7.69 7.50
CA GLN A 33 12.95 7.14 6.81
C GLN A 33 14.20 7.93 7.22
N TYR A 34 15.25 7.20 7.59
CA TYR A 34 16.54 7.76 7.97
C TYR A 34 17.54 7.52 6.85
N ASP A 35 17.89 8.57 6.10
CA ASP A 35 18.92 8.51 5.09
C ASP A 35 20.25 8.99 5.70
N THR A 36 21.20 8.08 5.90
CA THR A 36 22.51 8.41 6.47
C THR A 36 23.59 8.37 5.39
N TYR A 37 24.23 9.51 5.15
CA TYR A 37 25.33 9.66 4.21
C TYR A 37 26.63 9.88 5.00
N GLY A 38 27.62 9.02 4.79
CA GLY A 38 28.97 9.16 5.36
C GLY A 38 29.98 9.45 4.26
N TYR A 39 30.72 10.54 4.37
CA TYR A 39 31.89 10.79 3.52
C TYR A 39 33.15 10.37 4.27
N GLY A 40 33.67 9.19 3.93
CA GLY A 40 34.95 8.69 4.42
C GLY A 40 36.08 9.02 3.45
N ALA A 41 36.86 10.07 3.72
CA ALA A 41 38.14 10.29 3.05
C ALA A 41 39.19 9.33 3.64
N GLY A 42 39.17 8.08 3.20
CA GLY A 42 40.17 7.06 3.56
C GLY A 42 41.50 7.29 2.85
N GLY A 43 42.26 8.30 3.29
CA GLY A 43 43.64 8.50 2.87
C GLY A 43 44.57 7.45 3.51
N TRP A 44 45.40 6.82 2.67
CA TRP A 44 46.29 5.69 2.93
C TRP A 44 47.47 5.95 3.90
N TRP A 45 47.35 6.85 4.86
CA TRP A 45 48.41 7.14 5.83
C TRP A 45 47.82 7.38 7.21
N GLY A 46 48.28 6.56 8.16
CA GLY A 46 47.81 6.53 9.53
C GLY A 46 47.79 7.92 10.19
N GLY A 47 46.66 8.24 10.80
CA GLY A 47 46.49 9.47 11.56
C GLY A 47 45.30 9.32 12.49
N TYR A 48 45.56 9.41 13.78
CA TYR A 48 44.65 9.35 14.93
C TYR A 48 43.56 10.45 14.96
N TRP A 49 43.22 11.05 13.81
CA TRP A 49 42.44 12.29 13.68
C TRP A 49 41.54 12.33 12.42
N GLY A 50 41.08 11.17 11.94
CA GLY A 50 40.16 11.09 10.79
C GLY A 50 38.70 11.13 11.22
N GLY A 51 38.18 12.31 11.58
CA GLY A 51 36.76 12.50 11.86
C GLY A 51 35.93 12.40 10.57
N GLY A 52 35.40 11.22 10.27
CA GLY A 52 34.41 11.06 9.20
C GLY A 52 33.17 11.90 9.52
N MET A 53 32.78 12.80 8.63
CA MET A 53 31.50 13.50 8.73
C MET A 53 30.39 12.56 8.25
N THR A 54 29.51 12.20 9.18
CA THR A 54 28.27 11.49 8.89
C THR A 54 27.11 12.48 9.04
N THR A 55 26.28 12.61 8.00
CA THR A 55 25.06 13.40 8.03
C THR A 55 23.86 12.46 7.90
N THR A 56 22.97 12.49 8.88
CA THR A 56 21.69 11.77 8.84
C THR A 56 20.57 12.75 8.54
N THR A 57 19.80 12.49 7.49
CA THR A 57 18.57 13.21 7.15
C THR A 57 17.37 12.34 7.50
N VAL A 58 16.40 12.90 8.21
CA VAL A 58 15.12 12.23 8.51
C VAL A 58 14.07 12.74 7.52
N ARG A 59 13.37 11.83 6.85
CA ARG A 59 12.24 12.14 5.98
C ARG A 59 11.00 11.48 6.56
N THR A 60 9.96 12.25 6.81
CA THR A 60 8.65 11.72 7.21
C THR A 60 7.77 11.64 5.98
N TYR A 61 7.09 10.52 5.79
CA TYR A 61 6.09 10.35 4.74
C TYR A 61 4.87 9.59 5.27
N THR A 62 3.68 9.93 4.79
CA THR A 62 2.45 9.21 5.12
C THR A 62 2.23 8.07 4.14
N GLU A 63 2.06 6.84 4.65
CA GLU A 63 1.69 5.68 3.87
C GLU A 63 0.20 5.39 4.03
N GLY A 64 -0.53 5.37 2.91
CA GLY A 64 -1.92 4.91 2.85
C GLY A 64 -1.97 3.43 2.50
N THR A 65 -2.82 2.67 3.18
CA THR A 65 -3.07 1.25 2.91
C THR A 65 -4.56 1.02 2.64
N LEU A 66 -4.87 0.28 1.59
CA LEU A 66 -6.18 -0.27 1.28
C LEU A 66 -6.14 -1.79 1.41
N ILE A 67 -7.14 -2.36 2.07
CA ILE A 67 -7.35 -3.80 2.19
C ILE A 67 -8.74 -4.12 1.65
N LEU A 68 -8.82 -5.15 0.81
CA LEU A 68 -10.08 -5.72 0.33
C LEU A 68 -10.20 -7.16 0.83
N ASP A 69 -11.31 -7.44 1.50
CA ASP A 69 -11.65 -8.75 2.05
C ASP A 69 -12.86 -9.33 1.34
N PHE A 70 -12.73 -10.56 0.89
CA PHE A 70 -13.79 -11.34 0.28
C PHE A 70 -14.20 -12.41 1.29
N ILE A 71 -15.46 -12.39 1.69
CA ILE A 71 -16.00 -13.19 2.78
C ILE A 71 -17.12 -14.06 2.21
N ASP A 72 -17.02 -15.38 2.35
CA ASP A 72 -18.11 -16.31 2.05
C ASP A 72 -19.27 -16.00 3.00
N ARG A 73 -20.43 -15.60 2.45
CA ARG A 73 -21.57 -15.17 3.27
C ARG A 73 -22.16 -16.32 4.08
N GLU A 74 -22.21 -17.53 3.51
CA GLU A 74 -22.86 -18.67 4.16
C GLU A 74 -22.06 -19.17 5.35
N LYS A 75 -20.73 -19.21 5.20
CA LYS A 75 -19.82 -19.71 6.24
C LYS A 75 -19.29 -18.59 7.15
N ASN A 76 -19.44 -17.33 6.73
CA ASN A 76 -18.84 -16.18 7.37
C ASN A 76 -17.31 -16.31 7.50
N GLU A 77 -16.67 -16.80 6.44
CA GLU A 77 -15.24 -17.10 6.39
C GLU A 77 -14.53 -16.20 5.36
N LEU A 78 -13.34 -15.71 5.70
CA LEU A 78 -12.49 -14.97 4.76
C LEU A 78 -11.96 -15.93 3.69
N VAL A 79 -12.38 -15.76 2.43
CA VAL A 79 -11.93 -16.57 1.30
C VAL A 79 -10.75 -15.95 0.56
N TRP A 80 -10.61 -14.62 0.61
CA TRP A 80 -9.46 -13.93 0.04
C TRP A 80 -9.26 -12.56 0.67
N ARG A 81 -8.00 -12.13 0.77
CA ARG A 81 -7.60 -10.80 1.19
C ARG A 81 -6.50 -10.28 0.29
N GLY A 82 -6.69 -9.09 -0.25
CA GLY A 82 -5.66 -8.32 -0.93
C GLY A 82 -5.36 -7.04 -0.16
N SER A 83 -4.10 -6.62 -0.12
CA SER A 83 -3.71 -5.30 0.38
C SER A 83 -2.79 -4.56 -0.58
N ALA A 84 -2.96 -3.25 -0.66
CA ALA A 84 -2.11 -2.36 -1.44
C ALA A 84 -1.78 -1.13 -0.60
N SER A 85 -0.50 -0.76 -0.52
CA SER A 85 -0.07 0.47 0.13
C SER A 85 0.66 1.40 -0.83
N LYS A 86 0.60 2.70 -0.55
CA LYS A 86 1.29 3.74 -1.31
C LYS A 86 1.57 4.94 -0.42
N THR A 87 2.72 5.58 -0.62
CA THR A 87 2.99 6.91 -0.07
C THR A 87 1.96 7.90 -0.61
N ILE A 88 1.29 8.60 0.30
CA ILE A 88 0.35 9.68 -0.02
C ILE A 88 1.17 10.97 -0.11
N ASP A 89 1.09 11.64 -1.25
CA ASP A 89 1.59 13.01 -1.36
C ASP A 89 0.49 13.95 -0.84
N GLU A 90 0.83 14.81 0.12
CA GLU A 90 -0.12 15.77 0.69
C GLU A 90 -0.63 16.76 -0.35
N MET A 91 0.14 16.99 -1.43
CA MET A 91 -0.22 17.89 -2.52
C MET A 91 -1.25 17.32 -3.50
N ASP A 92 -1.60 16.03 -3.39
CA ASP A 92 -2.57 15.41 -4.30
C ASP A 92 -3.99 15.95 -4.08
N SER A 93 -4.66 16.34 -5.17
CA SER A 93 -6.08 16.71 -5.17
C SER A 93 -6.98 15.52 -4.81
N PRO A 94 -8.21 15.74 -4.34
CA PRO A 94 -9.17 14.66 -4.09
C PRO A 94 -9.36 13.73 -5.30
N GLU A 95 -9.42 14.27 -6.52
CA GLU A 95 -9.55 13.45 -7.73
C GLU A 95 -8.31 12.59 -8.00
N GLN A 96 -7.09 13.12 -7.74
CA GLN A 96 -5.85 12.37 -7.90
C GLN A 96 -5.74 11.22 -6.89
N ARG A 97 -6.23 11.44 -5.66
CA ARG A 97 -6.32 10.40 -4.63
C ARG A 97 -7.29 9.29 -5.04
N VAL A 98 -8.48 9.64 -5.54
CA VAL A 98 -9.47 8.66 -6.05
C VAL A 98 -8.87 7.81 -7.17
N ARG A 99 -8.27 8.43 -8.19
CA ARG A 99 -7.62 7.69 -9.29
C ARG A 99 -6.50 6.78 -8.83
N THR A 100 -5.74 7.21 -7.83
CA THR A 100 -4.68 6.39 -7.23
C THR A 100 -5.24 5.16 -6.55
N VAL A 101 -6.34 5.31 -5.80
CA VAL A 101 -7.04 4.20 -5.14
C VAL A 101 -7.63 3.24 -6.17
N GLU A 102 -8.28 3.74 -7.21
CA GLU A 102 -8.83 2.93 -8.31
C GLU A 102 -7.72 2.12 -9.00
N ALA A 103 -6.60 2.75 -9.35
CA ALA A 103 -5.47 2.06 -9.96
C ALA A 103 -4.86 0.99 -9.03
N ALA A 104 -4.80 1.26 -7.72
CA ALA A 104 -4.34 0.29 -6.73
C ALA A 104 -5.28 -0.91 -6.63
N VAL A 105 -6.61 -0.66 -6.60
CA VAL A 105 -7.64 -1.71 -6.63
C VAL A 105 -7.52 -2.57 -7.88
N THR A 106 -7.46 -1.96 -9.06
CA THR A 106 -7.36 -2.70 -10.33
C THR A 106 -6.09 -3.55 -10.34
N LYS A 107 -4.96 -3.03 -9.84
CA LYS A 107 -3.72 -3.81 -9.72
C LYS A 107 -3.87 -4.98 -8.75
N LEU A 108 -4.46 -4.74 -7.59
CA LEU A 108 -4.67 -5.72 -6.52
C LEU A 108 -5.62 -6.85 -6.94
N LEU A 109 -6.66 -6.53 -7.71
CA LEU A 109 -7.60 -7.52 -8.24
C LEU A 109 -7.05 -8.30 -9.43
N LYS A 110 -5.88 -7.96 -10.00
CA LYS A 110 -5.29 -8.79 -11.09
C LYS A 110 -5.07 -10.22 -10.65
N ASP A 111 -4.60 -10.41 -9.43
CA ASP A 111 -4.24 -11.71 -8.85
C ASP A 111 -5.43 -12.40 -8.16
N PHE A 112 -6.63 -11.82 -8.26
CA PHE A 112 -7.89 -12.39 -7.77
C PHE A 112 -8.72 -12.98 -8.92
N PRO A 113 -9.44 -14.09 -8.75
CA PRO A 113 -9.33 -15.04 -7.64
C PRO A 113 -7.99 -15.78 -7.68
N PRO A 114 -7.46 -16.24 -6.53
CA PRO A 114 -6.25 -17.05 -6.50
C PRO A 114 -6.54 -18.42 -7.13
N GLY A 115 -6.10 -18.66 -8.37
CA GLY A 115 -6.31 -19.91 -9.09
C GLY A 115 -5.80 -19.89 -10.52
#